data_AF-A0A4S2ABY0-F1
#
_entry.id   AF-A0A4S2ABY0-F1
#
_cell.length_a   1.000
_cell.length_b   1.000
_cell.length_c   1.000
_cell.angle_alpha   90.00
_cell.angle_beta   90.00
_cell.angle_gamma   90.00
#
_symmetry.space_group_name_H-M   'P 1'
#
loop_
_entity.id
_entity.type
_entity.pdbx_description
1 polymer ?
#
loop_
_entity_poly.entity_id
_entity_poly.type
_entity_poly.pdbx_seq_one_letter_code
_entity_poly.pdbx_strand_id
1 'polypeptide(L)'
;MAKSLKMQLRQATKKFKVTGMAKGDSVVSVSSSNQKILKVSQVSPDGAFKLKAQKKKGRVKLTITLASGLKKTVNVKVQKEKVKTTKVTVKSKNVSLTRGKKISLEPVIAPVTSQEKITCKSSNKKIAAVNAKGVVTARKAGTAKIVVSSGKKKVIVTVKVGK
;
A
#
# COMPACT_ATOMS: atom_id res chain seq x y z
N MET A 1 -3.20 -7.58 9.24
CA MET A 1 -2.99 -8.15 7.88
C MET A 1 -4.33 -8.45 7.21
N ALA A 2 -4.44 -8.23 5.90
CA ALA A 2 -5.70 -8.41 5.16
C ALA A 2 -6.14 -9.89 5.06
N LYS A 3 -7.44 -10.16 5.15
CA LYS A 3 -8.03 -11.52 5.01
C LYS A 3 -8.02 -12.05 3.57
N SER A 4 -7.93 -11.16 2.57
CA SER A 4 -7.87 -11.52 1.16
C SER A 4 -6.97 -10.60 0.35
N LEU A 5 -6.49 -11.12 -0.79
CA LEU A 5 -5.63 -10.41 -1.74
C LEU A 5 -6.06 -10.74 -3.18
N LYS A 6 -6.05 -9.74 -4.06
CA LYS A 6 -6.24 -9.93 -5.50
C LYS A 6 -4.93 -9.66 -6.22
N MET A 7 -4.53 -10.48 -7.18
CA MET A 7 -3.33 -10.27 -7.99
C MET A 7 -3.65 -10.44 -9.47
N GLN A 8 -2.96 -9.68 -10.31
CA GLN A 8 -3.05 -9.87 -11.76
C GLN A 8 -2.10 -11.00 -12.20
N LEU A 9 -2.42 -11.68 -13.30
CA LEU A 9 -1.53 -12.66 -13.91
C LEU A 9 -0.12 -12.13 -14.09
N ARG A 10 0.87 -13.00 -13.84
CA ARG A 10 2.32 -12.70 -13.94
C ARG A 10 2.84 -11.59 -13.02
N GLN A 11 1.98 -10.99 -12.19
CA GLN A 11 2.39 -9.97 -11.23
C GLN A 11 3.31 -10.56 -10.17
N ALA A 12 4.38 -9.84 -9.85
CA ALA A 12 5.20 -10.10 -8.67
C ALA A 12 5.16 -8.92 -7.70
N THR A 13 5.21 -9.19 -6.39
CA THR A 13 5.26 -8.13 -5.37
C THR A 13 5.95 -8.60 -4.09
N LYS A 14 6.65 -7.67 -3.43
CA LYS A 14 7.11 -7.79 -2.03
C LYS A 14 6.32 -6.87 -1.07
N LYS A 15 5.35 -6.12 -1.60
CA LYS A 15 4.61 -5.11 -0.82
C LYS A 15 3.60 -5.74 0.15
N PHE A 16 3.20 -6.98 -0.09
CA PHE A 16 2.37 -7.74 0.83
C PHE A 16 3.28 -8.50 1.80
N LYS A 17 3.38 -8.00 3.03
CA LYS A 17 4.26 -8.52 4.08
C LYS A 17 3.47 -8.78 5.36
N VAL A 18 4.00 -9.64 6.22
CA VAL A 18 3.48 -9.80 7.58
C VAL A 18 3.86 -8.55 8.39
N THR A 19 2.94 -8.04 9.19
CA THR A 19 3.14 -6.87 10.06
C THR A 19 2.40 -7.08 11.37
N GLY A 20 2.90 -6.49 12.45
CA GLY A 20 2.26 -6.59 13.77
C GLY A 20 2.45 -7.97 14.41
N MET A 21 3.64 -8.55 14.24
CA MET A 21 4.06 -9.75 14.98
C MET A 21 4.43 -9.35 16.41
N ALA A 22 4.29 -10.28 17.36
CA ALA A 22 4.75 -10.06 18.73
C ALA A 22 6.27 -9.83 18.76
N LYS A 23 6.76 -9.08 19.76
CA LYS A 23 8.20 -8.86 19.93
C LYS A 23 8.90 -10.20 20.11
N GLY A 24 9.91 -10.47 19.28
CA GLY A 24 10.66 -11.73 19.29
C GLY A 24 10.06 -12.84 18.41
N ASP A 25 8.84 -12.67 17.87
CA ASP A 25 8.27 -13.64 16.93
C ASP A 25 8.76 -13.35 15.49
N SER A 26 8.73 -14.37 14.64
CA SER A 26 9.25 -14.29 13.28
C SER A 26 8.50 -15.19 12.31
N VAL A 27 8.57 -14.87 11.02
CA VAL A 27 7.99 -15.72 9.98
C VAL A 27 8.92 -16.89 9.68
N VAL A 28 8.44 -18.11 9.89
CA VAL A 28 9.17 -19.34 9.60
C VAL A 28 8.88 -19.84 8.19
N SER A 29 7.61 -19.82 7.78
CA SER A 29 7.25 -20.28 6.43
C SER A 29 6.04 -19.57 5.86
N VAL A 30 6.04 -19.45 4.54
CA VAL A 30 4.89 -18.97 3.77
C VAL A 30 4.69 -19.89 2.58
N SER A 31 3.55 -20.57 2.51
CA SER A 31 3.24 -21.56 1.49
C SER A 31 1.94 -21.23 0.76
N SER A 32 1.84 -21.64 -0.51
CA SER A 32 0.61 -21.55 -1.28
C SER A 32 0.04 -22.94 -1.52
N SER A 33 -1.28 -23.06 -1.38
CA SER A 33 -2.01 -24.30 -1.68
C SER A 33 -1.91 -24.73 -3.15
N ASN A 34 -1.51 -23.84 -4.08
CA ASN A 34 -1.26 -24.21 -5.47
C ASN A 34 -0.17 -23.33 -6.10
N GLN A 35 1.04 -23.88 -6.20
CA GLN A 35 2.21 -23.20 -6.77
C GLN A 35 2.11 -22.94 -8.28
N LYS A 36 1.23 -23.66 -9.01
CA LYS A 36 0.96 -23.39 -10.44
C LYS A 36 0.16 -22.10 -10.63
N ILE A 37 -0.44 -21.55 -9.57
CA ILE A 37 -1.21 -20.28 -9.59
C ILE A 37 -0.45 -19.18 -8.86
N LEU A 38 0.16 -19.46 -7.70
CA LEU A 38 0.89 -18.48 -6.90
C LEU A 38 2.16 -19.12 -6.32
N LYS A 39 3.32 -18.60 -6.73
CA LYS A 39 4.61 -18.98 -6.13
C LYS A 39 4.96 -18.02 -5.00
N VAL A 40 5.56 -18.56 -3.95
CA VAL A 40 6.14 -17.81 -2.84
C VAL A 40 7.65 -18.03 -2.87
N SER A 41 8.42 -16.98 -2.65
CA SER A 41 9.88 -17.06 -2.52
C SER A 41 10.42 -15.92 -1.65
N GLN A 42 11.72 -15.96 -1.33
CA GLN A 42 12.40 -14.90 -0.57
C GLN A 42 11.70 -14.59 0.76
N VAL A 43 11.30 -15.63 1.49
CA VAL A 43 10.70 -15.49 2.82
C VAL A 43 11.79 -15.07 3.79
N SER A 44 11.50 -14.03 4.56
CA SER A 44 12.40 -13.44 5.54
C SER A 44 11.74 -13.46 6.92
N PRO A 45 12.50 -13.70 8.01
CA PRO A 45 11.99 -13.72 9.38
C PRO A 45 11.27 -12.43 9.80
N ASP A 46 11.65 -11.29 9.22
CA ASP A 46 11.04 -9.97 9.44
C ASP A 46 9.63 -9.81 8.83
N GLY A 47 9.15 -10.84 8.13
CA GLY A 47 7.83 -10.89 7.52
C GLY A 47 7.78 -10.46 6.06
N ALA A 48 8.90 -10.09 5.45
CA ALA A 48 8.97 -9.86 4.01
C ALA A 48 8.95 -11.20 3.24
N PHE A 49 8.23 -11.24 2.12
CA PHE A 49 8.25 -12.35 1.17
C PHE A 49 7.85 -11.87 -0.22
N LYS A 50 8.27 -12.62 -1.25
CA LYS A 50 7.90 -12.35 -2.64
C LYS A 50 6.76 -13.28 -3.07
N LEU A 51 5.68 -12.68 -3.52
CA LEU A 51 4.60 -13.38 -4.21
C LEU A 51 4.75 -13.22 -5.72
N LYS A 52 4.59 -14.30 -6.48
CA LYS A 52 4.55 -14.28 -7.95
C LYS A 52 3.31 -15.03 -8.45
N ALA A 53 2.31 -14.28 -8.91
CA ALA A 53 1.17 -14.83 -9.63
C ALA A 53 1.64 -15.44 -10.96
N GLN A 54 1.16 -16.63 -11.28
CA GLN A 54 1.54 -17.37 -12.49
C GLN A 54 0.61 -17.05 -13.66
N LYS A 55 0.70 -17.83 -14.75
CA LYS A 55 -0.13 -17.68 -15.96
C LYS A 55 -1.57 -18.20 -15.80
N LYS A 56 -1.84 -19.01 -14.77
CA LYS A 56 -3.15 -19.60 -14.51
C LYS A 56 -3.98 -18.71 -13.57
N LYS A 57 -5.22 -18.39 -13.95
CA LYS A 57 -6.20 -17.74 -13.05
C LYS A 57 -6.71 -18.74 -12.02
N GLY A 58 -7.10 -18.27 -10.84
CA GLY A 58 -7.68 -19.13 -9.81
C GLY A 58 -7.65 -18.53 -8.41
N ARG A 59 -8.17 -19.28 -7.44
CA ARG A 59 -8.13 -18.94 -6.02
C ARG A 59 -7.20 -19.92 -5.31
N VAL A 60 -6.38 -19.41 -4.41
CA VAL A 60 -5.47 -20.20 -3.57
C VAL A 60 -5.49 -19.71 -2.14
N LYS A 61 -5.17 -20.60 -1.21
CA LYS A 61 -4.90 -20.24 0.18
C LYS A 61 -3.40 -20.02 0.34
N LEU A 62 -3.02 -18.88 0.90
CA LEU A 62 -1.66 -18.58 1.33
C LEU A 62 -1.60 -18.78 2.84
N THR A 63 -0.76 -19.69 3.30
CA THR A 63 -0.59 -20.00 4.73
C THR A 63 0.74 -19.46 5.21
N ILE A 64 0.69 -18.69 6.28
CA ILE A 64 1.85 -18.08 6.94
C ILE A 64 1.97 -18.75 8.30
N THR A 65 3.16 -19.24 8.64
CA THR A 65 3.47 -19.87 9.93
C THR A 65 4.54 -19.05 10.63
N LEU A 66 4.28 -18.69 11.88
CA LEU A 66 5.22 -17.98 12.75
C LEU A 66 6.02 -18.96 13.62
N ALA A 67 7.12 -18.50 14.20
CA ALA A 67 7.97 -19.28 15.10
C ALA A 67 7.21 -19.69 16.37
N SER A 68 6.27 -18.86 16.83
CA SER A 68 5.32 -19.19 17.89
C SER A 68 4.34 -20.34 17.56
N GLY A 69 4.36 -20.89 16.34
CA GLY A 69 3.41 -21.91 15.88
C GLY A 69 2.09 -21.33 15.37
N LEU A 70 1.83 -20.04 15.56
CA LEU A 70 0.64 -19.36 15.04
C LEU A 70 0.59 -19.42 13.51
N LYS A 71 -0.57 -19.81 12.98
CA LYS A 71 -0.82 -19.89 11.54
C LYS A 71 -1.89 -18.90 11.11
N LYS A 72 -1.65 -18.23 9.98
CA LYS A 72 -2.61 -17.32 9.36
C LYS A 72 -2.82 -17.65 7.90
N THR A 73 -4.07 -17.72 7.49
CA THR A 73 -4.45 -17.97 6.10
C THR A 73 -4.96 -16.70 5.43
N VAL A 74 -4.54 -16.47 4.18
CA VAL A 74 -5.02 -15.39 3.32
C VAL A 74 -5.55 -15.99 2.02
N ASN A 75 -6.77 -15.60 1.65
CA ASN A 75 -7.36 -16.01 0.37
C ASN A 75 -6.81 -15.13 -0.76
N VAL A 76 -6.10 -15.72 -1.72
CA VAL A 76 -5.54 -15.01 -2.88
C VAL A 76 -6.29 -15.37 -4.15
N LYS A 77 -6.83 -14.36 -4.85
CA LYS A 77 -7.44 -14.51 -6.18
C LYS A 77 -6.50 -13.97 -7.25
N VAL A 78 -6.04 -14.84 -8.14
CA VAL A 78 -5.28 -14.48 -9.34
C VAL A 78 -6.24 -14.35 -10.52
N GLN A 79 -6.21 -13.21 -11.21
CA GLN A 79 -7.16 -12.87 -12.28
C GLN A 79 -6.50 -12.20 -13.48
N LYS A 80 -7.18 -12.21 -14.63
CA LYS A 80 -6.74 -11.54 -15.87
C LYS A 80 -6.90 -10.02 -15.76
N GLU A 81 -8.02 -9.56 -15.21
CA GLU A 81 -8.35 -8.14 -15.09
C GLU A 81 -7.41 -7.40 -14.14
N LYS A 82 -7.20 -6.11 -14.46
CA LYS A 82 -6.45 -5.19 -13.62
C LYS A 82 -7.05 -5.14 -12.22
N VAL A 83 -6.18 -5.28 -11.21
CA VAL A 83 -6.57 -5.09 -9.81
C VAL A 83 -6.75 -3.59 -9.57
N LYS A 84 -8.00 -3.15 -9.43
CA LYS A 84 -8.36 -1.75 -9.18
C LYS A 84 -8.14 -1.39 -7.70
N THR A 85 -7.73 -0.15 -7.45
CA THR A 85 -7.67 0.45 -6.12
C THR A 85 -9.08 0.61 -5.55
N THR A 86 -9.31 0.08 -4.37
CA THR A 86 -10.59 0.19 -3.64
C THR A 86 -10.55 1.21 -2.53
N LYS A 87 -9.36 1.49 -1.96
CA LYS A 87 -9.17 2.48 -0.91
C LYS A 87 -7.82 3.17 -1.05
N VAL A 88 -7.79 4.46 -0.78
CA VAL A 88 -6.57 5.27 -0.61
C VAL A 88 -6.58 5.78 0.82
N THR A 89 -5.45 5.72 1.51
CA THR A 89 -5.26 6.26 2.85
C THR A 89 -3.99 7.09 2.91
N VAL A 90 -3.95 8.06 3.82
CA VAL A 90 -2.80 8.93 4.09
C VAL A 90 -2.59 8.99 5.59
N LYS A 91 -1.37 9.29 6.05
CA LYS A 91 -1.04 9.35 7.48
C LYS A 91 -1.88 10.37 8.24
N SER A 92 -2.08 11.55 7.65
CA SER A 92 -2.86 12.65 8.24
C SER A 92 -3.67 13.37 7.17
N LYS A 93 -4.94 13.64 7.46
CA LYS A 93 -5.84 14.39 6.57
C LYS A 93 -5.83 15.90 6.84
N ASN A 94 -5.31 16.32 7.99
CA ASN A 94 -5.15 17.72 8.36
C ASN A 94 -3.71 17.93 8.78
N VAL A 95 -3.05 18.91 8.19
CA VAL A 95 -1.65 19.21 8.46
C VAL A 95 -1.49 20.72 8.63
N SER A 96 -0.79 21.14 9.68
CA SER A 96 -0.34 22.51 9.87
C SER A 96 1.17 22.58 9.65
N LEU A 97 1.62 23.49 8.80
CA LEU A 97 3.04 23.70 8.48
C LEU A 97 3.38 25.18 8.61
N THR A 98 4.62 25.49 9.00
CA THR A 98 5.18 26.84 8.83
C THR A 98 5.72 27.00 7.41
N ARG A 99 5.83 28.26 6.94
CA ARG A 99 6.34 28.54 5.60
C ARG A 99 7.71 27.90 5.37
N GLY A 100 7.95 27.36 4.18
CA GLY A 100 9.19 26.70 3.79
C GLY A 100 9.31 25.23 4.23
N LYS A 101 8.54 24.77 5.23
CA LYS A 101 8.57 23.37 5.66
C LYS A 101 7.90 22.42 4.66
N LYS A 102 8.32 21.16 4.75
CA LYS A 102 7.83 20.06 3.90
C LYS A 102 7.27 18.94 4.74
N ILE A 103 6.33 18.19 4.18
CA ILE A 103 5.79 16.97 4.76
C ILE A 103 5.54 15.92 3.67
N SER A 104 5.76 14.65 3.98
CA SER A 104 5.36 13.53 3.13
C SER A 104 3.97 13.05 3.52
N LEU A 105 3.06 12.91 2.55
CA LEU A 105 1.70 12.41 2.80
C LEU A 105 1.63 10.89 2.97
N GLU A 106 2.69 10.16 2.59
CA GLU A 106 2.83 8.70 2.65
C GLU A 106 1.54 7.95 2.24
N PRO A 107 1.05 8.14 1.01
CA PRO A 107 -0.19 7.54 0.58
C PRO A 107 -0.05 6.03 0.42
N VAL A 108 -1.01 5.30 1.01
CA VAL A 108 -1.11 3.84 0.93
C VAL A 108 -2.38 3.47 0.17
N ILE A 109 -2.28 2.49 -0.72
CA ILE A 109 -3.41 2.00 -1.51
C ILE A 109 -3.79 0.57 -1.09
N ALA A 110 -5.09 0.28 -1.09
CA ALA A 110 -5.62 -1.06 -0.94
C ALA A 110 -6.45 -1.45 -2.17
N PRO A 111 -6.33 -2.69 -2.67
CA PRO A 111 -5.32 -3.68 -2.28
C PRO A 111 -3.91 -3.22 -2.68
N VAL A 112 -2.89 -3.63 -1.90
CA VAL A 112 -1.48 -3.22 -2.10
C VAL A 112 -0.88 -3.70 -3.44
N THR A 113 -1.57 -4.61 -4.10
CA THR A 113 -1.29 -5.18 -5.42
C THR A 113 -1.91 -4.40 -6.56
N SER A 114 -2.69 -3.34 -6.29
CA SER A 114 -3.11 -2.42 -7.34
C SER A 114 -1.88 -1.82 -8.03
N GLN A 115 -1.94 -1.73 -9.36
CA GLN A 115 -0.93 -1.09 -10.20
C GLN A 115 -1.34 0.33 -10.62
N GLU A 116 -2.49 0.82 -10.18
CA GLU A 116 -2.94 2.18 -10.48
C GLU A 116 -2.03 3.20 -9.80
N LYS A 117 -1.49 4.14 -10.60
CA LYS A 117 -0.56 5.17 -10.12
C LYS A 117 -1.24 6.07 -9.09
N ILE A 118 -0.46 6.48 -8.08
CA ILE A 118 -0.87 7.54 -7.16
C ILE A 118 -0.58 8.88 -7.83
N THR A 119 -1.54 9.80 -7.76
CA THR A 119 -1.41 11.18 -8.25
C THR A 119 -1.80 12.15 -7.14
N CYS A 120 -1.11 13.29 -7.08
CA CYS A 120 -1.35 14.34 -6.10
C CYS A 120 -1.56 15.67 -6.81
N LYS A 121 -2.59 16.43 -6.43
CA LYS A 121 -2.89 17.75 -6.98
C LYS A 121 -3.18 18.74 -5.85
N SER A 122 -2.61 19.94 -5.93
CA SER A 122 -2.97 21.04 -5.04
C SER A 122 -4.08 21.88 -5.65
N SER A 123 -5.05 22.29 -4.83
CA SER A 123 -6.05 23.32 -5.17
C SER A 123 -5.42 24.70 -5.31
N ASN A 124 -4.35 25.00 -4.57
CA ASN A 124 -3.62 26.27 -4.70
C ASN A 124 -2.11 26.05 -4.50
N LYS A 125 -1.38 25.96 -5.62
CA LYS A 125 0.08 25.77 -5.62
C LYS A 125 0.86 26.95 -5.04
N LYS A 126 0.27 28.15 -4.96
CA LYS A 126 0.92 29.34 -4.34
C LYS A 126 0.97 29.21 -2.81
N ILE A 127 -0.02 28.54 -2.20
CA ILE A 127 -0.08 28.28 -0.76
C ILE A 127 0.68 27.00 -0.40
N ALA A 128 0.35 25.89 -1.06
CA ALA A 128 1.03 24.61 -0.86
C ALA A 128 1.19 23.86 -2.18
N ALA A 129 2.42 23.47 -2.52
CA ALA A 129 2.72 22.67 -3.71
C ALA A 129 2.95 21.22 -3.32
N VAL A 130 2.54 20.27 -4.17
CA VAL A 130 2.80 18.83 -3.97
C VAL A 130 3.50 18.26 -5.19
N ASN A 131 4.49 17.40 -4.98
CA ASN A 131 5.19 16.72 -6.07
C ASN A 131 4.63 15.31 -6.34
N ALA A 132 5.15 14.64 -7.37
CA ALA A 132 4.72 13.29 -7.76
C ALA A 132 4.98 12.22 -6.69
N LYS A 133 5.95 12.45 -5.78
CA LYS A 133 6.24 11.56 -4.64
C LYS A 133 5.28 11.80 -3.45
N GLY A 134 4.35 12.75 -3.53
CA GLY A 134 3.44 13.10 -2.45
C GLY A 134 4.07 13.95 -1.34
N VAL A 135 5.19 14.62 -1.63
CA VAL A 135 5.80 15.59 -0.71
C VAL A 135 5.17 16.96 -0.95
N VAL A 136 4.59 17.51 0.11
CA VAL A 136 3.98 18.84 0.14
C VAL A 136 5.00 19.85 0.66
N THR A 137 5.11 21.00 -0.01
CA THR A 137 5.93 22.15 0.39
C THR A 137 5.03 23.33 0.70
N ALA A 138 5.14 23.87 1.91
CA ALA A 138 4.43 25.08 2.34
C ALA A 138 5.12 26.32 1.75
N ARG A 139 4.37 27.15 1.02
CA ARG A 139 4.92 28.28 0.25
C ARG A 139 4.43 29.64 0.74
N LYS A 140 3.12 29.79 0.98
CA LYS A 140 2.51 31.04 1.44
C LYS A 140 1.48 30.73 2.52
N ALA A 141 1.35 31.62 3.51
CA ALA A 141 0.33 31.52 4.54
C ALA A 141 -1.07 31.40 3.92
N GLY A 142 -1.93 30.60 4.56
CA GLY A 142 -3.29 30.31 4.10
C GLY A 142 -3.61 28.81 4.12
N THR A 143 -4.74 28.43 3.55
CA THR A 143 -5.19 27.03 3.52
C THR A 143 -5.27 26.52 2.08
N ALA A 144 -4.72 25.33 1.84
CA ALA A 144 -4.82 24.63 0.56
C ALA A 144 -5.26 23.18 0.78
N LYS A 145 -6.10 22.67 -0.13
CA LYS A 145 -6.46 21.26 -0.20
C LYS A 145 -5.56 20.52 -1.18
N ILE A 146 -4.97 19.41 -0.76
CA ILE A 146 -4.23 18.47 -1.58
C ILE A 146 -5.12 17.25 -1.84
N VAL A 147 -5.38 16.95 -3.10
CA VAL A 147 -6.13 15.77 -3.54
C VAL A 147 -5.14 14.68 -3.90
N VAL A 148 -5.18 13.56 -3.17
CA VAL A 148 -4.43 12.34 -3.46
C VAL A 148 -5.38 11.33 -4.08
N SER A 149 -5.06 10.78 -5.25
CA SER A 149 -5.93 9.82 -5.95
C SER A 149 -5.17 8.64 -6.55
N SER A 150 -5.86 7.52 -6.69
CA SER A 150 -5.40 6.32 -7.39
C SER A 150 -6.64 5.63 -7.98
N GLY A 151 -6.64 5.47 -9.30
CA GLY A 151 -7.84 5.04 -10.04
C GLY A 151 -9.02 5.97 -9.77
N LYS A 152 -10.17 5.39 -9.43
CA LYS A 152 -11.40 6.15 -9.09
C LYS A 152 -11.46 6.62 -7.63
N LYS A 153 -10.46 6.31 -6.80
CA LYS A 153 -10.46 6.61 -5.36
C LYS A 153 -9.61 7.83 -5.07
N LYS A 154 -10.11 8.70 -4.19
CA LYS A 154 -9.42 9.93 -3.78
C LYS A 154 -9.56 10.18 -2.28
N VAL A 155 -8.58 10.87 -1.71
CA VAL A 155 -8.57 11.43 -0.36
C VAL A 155 -8.15 12.89 -0.47
N ILE A 156 -8.78 13.74 0.33
CA ILE A 156 -8.45 15.16 0.43
C ILE A 156 -7.69 15.38 1.74
N VAL A 157 -6.56 16.07 1.64
CA VAL A 157 -5.74 16.52 2.78
C VAL A 157 -5.82 18.04 2.85
N THR A 158 -6.21 18.58 4.00
CA THR A 158 -6.20 20.02 4.26
C THR A 158 -4.85 20.41 4.82
N VAL A 159 -4.20 21.38 4.18
CA VAL A 159 -2.90 21.93 4.59
C VAL A 159 -3.12 23.39 4.99
N LYS A 160 -2.89 23.68 6.27
CA LYS A 160 -2.84 25.04 6.81
C LYS A 160 -1.39 25.48 6.89
N VAL A 161 -1.08 26.63 6.29
CA VAL A 161 0.24 27.22 6.30
C VAL A 161 0.22 28.45 7.21
N GLY A 162 0.97 28.38 8.31
CA GLY A 162 1.25 29.50 9.18
C GLY A 162 2.34 30.41 8.60
N LYS A 163 2.59 31.53 9.29
CA LYS A 163 3.73 32.41 8.98
C LYS A 163 5.04 31.62 9.10
#